data_AF-A0A084A0B3-F1
#
_entry.id   AF-A0A084A0B3-F1
#
_cell.length_a   1.000
_cell.length_b   1.000
_cell.length_c   1.000
_cell.angle_alpha   90.00
_cell.angle_beta   90.00
_cell.angle_gamma   90.00
#
_symmetry.space_group_name_H-M   'P 1'
#
loop_
_entity.id
_entity.type
_entity.pdbx_description
1 polymer ?
#
loop_
_entity_poly.entity_id
_entity_poly.type
_entity_poly.pdbx_seq_one_letter_code
_entity_poly.pdbx_strand_id
1 'polypeptide(L)' 'MLPLLAFGGQIVLTNRTFSRVQEMMKAFQHLGAVSALPMDQLAQQHVDLVINATASEVNDEITALLESMGKST' A
#
# COMPACT_ATOMS: atom_id res chain seq x y z
N MET A 1 -11.93 -1.73 -1.61
CA MET A 1 -11.00 -2.00 -2.73
C MET A 1 -11.68 -1.98 -4.08
N LEU A 2 -12.73 -2.79 -4.31
CA LEU A 2 -13.41 -2.89 -5.63
C LEU A 2 -13.76 -1.55 -6.32
N PRO A 3 -14.34 -0.53 -5.64
CA PRO A 3 -14.62 0.75 -6.30
C PRO A 3 -13.37 1.48 -6.80
N LEU A 4 -12.26 1.43 -6.07
CA LEU A 4 -11.00 2.07 -6.47
C LEU A 4 -10.34 1.34 -7.65
N LEU A 5 -10.42 0.01 -7.64
CA LEU A 5 -9.93 -0.83 -8.74
C LEU A 5 -10.74 -0.59 -10.02
N ALA A 6 -12.07 -0.50 -9.89
CA ALA A 6 -12.97 -0.23 -11.01
C ALA A 6 -12.76 1.16 -11.62
N PHE A 7 -12.20 2.11 -10.86
CA PHE A 7 -11.88 3.46 -11.33
C PHE A 7 -10.57 3.54 -12.15
N GLY A 8 -9.87 2.40 -12.33
CA GLY A 8 -8.65 2.33 -13.13
C GLY A 8 -7.37 2.82 -12.42
N GLY A 9 -7.43 3.10 -11.12
CA GLY A 9 -6.26 3.48 -10.34
C GLY A 9 -5.27 2.33 -10.16
N GLN A 10 -3.98 2.65 -10.07
CA GLN A 10 -2.97 1.70 -9.64
C GLN A 10 -2.99 1.59 -8.12
N ILE A 11 -3.09 0.37 -7.60
CA ILE A 11 -3.10 0.10 -6.17
C ILE A 11 -1.82 -0.63 -5.79
N VAL A 12 -1.03 -0.03 -4.91
CA VAL A 12 0.11 -0.67 -4.26
C VAL A 12 -0.34 -1.15 -2.88
N LEU A 13 -0.21 -2.44 -2.63
CA LEU A 13 -0.47 -3.06 -1.34
C LEU A 13 0.83 -3.27 -0.58
N THR A 14 0.79 -2.97 0.71
CA THR A 14 1.91 -3.21 1.62
C THR A 14 1.39 -3.63 2.99
N ASN A 15 2.23 -4.31 3.76
CA ASN A 15 1.94 -4.70 5.12
C ASN A 15 3.23 -5.09 5.83
N ARG A 16 3.28 -4.92 7.16
CA ARG A 16 4.39 -5.37 7.99
C ARG A 16 4.72 -6.85 7.79
N THR A 17 3.69 -7.68 7.66
CA THR A 17 3.86 -9.07 7.24
C THR A 17 3.62 -9.17 5.73
N PHE A 18 4.69 -9.01 4.93
CA PHE A 18 4.59 -8.93 3.47
C PHE A 18 4.00 -10.19 2.82
N SER A 19 4.23 -11.37 3.39
CA SER A 19 3.64 -12.63 2.90
C SER A 19 2.10 -12.59 2.85
N ARG A 20 1.45 -11.88 3.78
CA ARG A 20 -0.01 -11.69 3.76
C ARG A 20 -0.48 -10.90 2.54
N VAL A 21 0.31 -9.92 2.10
CA VAL A 21 0.01 -9.18 0.86
C VAL A 21 0.18 -10.08 -0.35
N GLN A 22 1.22 -10.90 -0.38
CA GLN A 22 1.45 -11.83 -1.47
C GLN A 22 0.31 -12.86 -1.60
N GLU A 23 -0.24 -13.34 -0.48
CA GLU A 23 -1.45 -14.17 -0.48
C GLU A 23 -2.66 -13.40 -1.03
N MET A 24 -2.84 -12.15 -0.59
CA MET A 24 -3.94 -11.29 -1.03
C MET A 24 -3.89 -10.99 -2.54
N MET A 25 -2.68 -10.80 -3.09
CA MET A 25 -2.47 -10.62 -4.53
C MET A 25 -3.04 -11.77 -5.36
N LYS A 26 -2.94 -13.01 -4.89
CA LYS A 26 -3.52 -14.18 -5.59
C LYS A 26 -5.03 -14.04 -5.77
N ALA A 27 -5.71 -13.43 -4.80
CA ALA A 27 -7.16 -13.23 -4.84
C ALA A 27 -7.57 -12.02 -5.70
N PHE A 28 -6.74 -10.98 -5.84
CA PHE A 28 -7.17 -9.70 -6.40
C PHE A 28 -6.43 -9.26 -7.69
N GLN A 29 -5.37 -9.96 -8.10
CA GLN A 29 -4.60 -9.60 -9.30
C GLN A 29 -5.45 -9.49 -10.58
N HIS A 30 -6.59 -10.19 -10.64
CA HIS A 30 -7.46 -10.19 -11.82
C HIS A 30 -8.46 -9.03 -11.85
N LEU A 31 -8.56 -8.23 -10.78
CA LEU A 31 -9.54 -7.15 -10.65
C LEU A 31 -9.03 -5.79 -11.11
N GLY A 32 -7.75 -5.66 -11.47
CA GLY A 32 -7.18 -4.41 -11.95
C GLY A 32 -5.67 -4.31 -11.74
N ALA A 33 -5.14 -3.09 -11.86
CA ALA A 33 -3.72 -2.79 -11.67
C ALA A 33 -3.36 -2.80 -10.17
N VAL A 34 -3.18 -4.00 -9.61
CA VAL A 34 -2.75 -4.20 -8.22
C VAL A 34 -1.31 -4.69 -8.21
N SER A 35 -0.50 -4.16 -7.31
CA SER A 35 0.87 -4.60 -7.06
C SER A 35 1.13 -4.73 -5.57
N ALA A 36 2.16 -5.48 -5.22
CA ALA A 36 2.62 -5.63 -3.85
C ALA A 36 4.03 -5.07 -3.72
N LEU A 37 4.25 -4.21 -2.72
CA LEU A 37 5.56 -3.64 -2.46
C LEU A 37 5.93 -3.76 -0.97
N PRO A 38 7.16 -4.22 -0.64
CA PRO A 38 7.69 -4.17 0.72
C PRO A 38 7.68 -2.74 1.29
N MET A 39 7.45 -2.60 2.60
CA MET A 39 7.30 -1.27 3.23
C MET A 39 8.54 -0.39 3.09
N ASP A 40 9.73 -0.99 3.11
CA ASP A 40 11.02 -0.32 2.95
C ASP A 40 11.26 0.24 1.53
N GLN A 41 10.43 -0.15 0.55
CA GLN A 41 10.50 0.35 -0.82
C GLN A 41 9.45 1.43 -1.13
N LEU A 42 8.51 1.71 -0.22
CA LEU A 42 7.45 2.70 -0.42
C LEU A 42 7.96 4.14 -0.50
N ALA A 43 9.05 4.44 0.21
CA ALA A 43 9.67 5.77 0.19
C ALA A 43 10.13 6.24 -1.20
N GLN A 44 10.26 5.30 -2.14
CA GLN A 44 10.68 5.58 -3.52
C GLN A 44 9.48 5.74 -4.48
N GLN A 45 8.26 5.57 -4.00
CA GLN A 45 7.05 5.62 -4.81
C GLN A 45 6.37 6.98 -4.68
N HIS A 46 5.91 7.51 -5.81
CA HIS A 46 4.95 8.59 -5.81
C HIS A 46 3.54 8.00 -5.63
N VAL A 47 2.77 8.54 -4.69
CA VAL A 47 1.39 8.13 -4.45
C VAL A 47 0.51 9.35 -4.29
N ASP A 48 -0.64 9.34 -4.96
CA ASP A 48 -1.63 10.42 -4.85
C ASP A 48 -2.49 10.27 -3.57
N LEU A 49 -2.64 9.03 -3.09
CA LEU A 49 -3.50 8.69 -1.96
C LEU A 49 -2.91 7.55 -1.14
N VAL A 50 -2.81 7.74 0.18
CA VAL A 50 -2.50 6.69 1.15
C VAL A 50 -3.76 6.33 1.93
N ILE A 51 -4.11 5.04 1.94
CA ILE A 51 -5.20 4.51 2.76
C ILE A 51 -4.59 3.63 3.84
N ASN A 52 -4.72 4.05 5.10
CA ASN A 52 -4.38 3.18 6.21
C ASN A 52 -5.49 2.13 6.42
N ALA A 53 -5.13 0.85 6.35
CA ALA A 53 -6.02 -0.27 6.61
C ALA A 53 -5.51 -1.19 7.73
N THR A 54 -4.57 -0.70 8.57
CA THR A 54 -4.10 -1.44 9.74
C THR A 54 -5.07 -1.26 10.90
N ALA A 55 -5.38 -2.34 11.61
CA ALA A 55 -6.12 -2.28 12.87
C ALA A 55 -5.23 -1.94 14.09
N SER A 56 -3.91 -1.76 13.90
CA SER A 56 -3.01 -1.45 15.01
C SER A 56 -3.13 0.02 15.41
N GLU A 57 -3.23 0.26 16.71
CA GLU A 57 -3.26 1.60 17.33
C GLU A 57 -1.90 2.32 17.32
N VAL A 58 -0.87 1.75 16.67
CA VAL A 58 0.48 2.32 16.67
C VAL A 58 0.57 3.44 15.63
N ASN A 59 0.11 4.62 16.04
CA ASN A 59 0.18 5.84 15.24
C ASN A 59 1.62 6.17 14.79
N ASP A 60 2.61 5.90 15.64
CA ASP A 60 4.00 6.27 15.37
C ASP A 60 4.61 5.52 14.17
N GLU A 61 4.26 4.25 13.97
CA GLU A 61 4.73 3.45 12.82
C GLU A 61 4.16 3.99 11.50
N ILE A 62 2.89 4.40 11.50
CA ILE A 62 2.23 4.97 10.31
C ILE A 62 2.79 6.36 10.00
N THR A 63 2.97 7.20 11.03
CA THR A 63 3.59 8.52 10.88
C THR A 63 5.00 8.40 10.29
N ALA A 64 5.84 7.53 10.84
CA ALA A 64 7.20 7.32 10.32
C ALA A 64 7.21 6.84 8.87
N LEU A 65 6.25 5.98 8.48
CA LEU A 65 6.10 5.54 7.10
C LEU A 65 5.71 6.71 6.19
N LEU A 66 4.70 7.50 6.56
CA LEU A 66 4.26 8.65 5.78
C LEU A 66 5.37 9.70 5.61
N GLU A 67 6.12 9.97 6.67
CA GLU A 67 7.29 10.87 6.64
C GLU A 67 8.37 10.38 5.68
N SER A 68 8.57 9.07 5.55
CA SER A 68 9.53 8.50 4.60
C SER A 68 9.12 8.71 3.14
N MET A 69 7.83 8.80 2.86
CA MET A 69 7.28 8.98 1.50
C MET A 69 7.28 10.45 1.04
N GLY A 70 7.21 11.40 1.98
CA GLY A 70 7.15 12.84 1.68
C GLY A 70 8.47 13.51 1.30
N LYS A 71 9.59 12.78 1.24
CA LYS A 71 10.94 13.36 1.03
C LYS A 71 11.45 13.38 -0.42
N SER A 72 10.62 13.06 -1.40
CA SER A 72 11.02 13.12 -2.81
C SER A 72 10.97 14.58 -3.30
N THR A 73 12.09 15.30 -3.18
CA THR A 73 12.34 16.62 -3.81
C THR A 73 13.18 16.43 -5.05
#